data_AF-A0A2A3AIR6-F1
#
_entry.id   AF-A0A2A3AIR6-F1
#
_cell.length_a   1.000
_cell.length_b   1.000
_cell.length_c   1.000
_cell.angle_alpha   90.00
_cell.angle_beta   90.00
_cell.angle_gamma   90.00
#
_symmetry.space_group_name_H-M   'P 1'
#
loop_
_entity.id
_entity.type
_entity.pdbx_description
1 polymer ?
#
loop_
_entity_poly.entity_id
_entity_poly.type
_entity_poly.pdbx_seq_one_letter_code
_entity_poly.pdbx_strand_id
1 'polypeptide(L)'
;MSEIIIPTTPSSTPQSAPTDSRRLDPASTFLAPADQFPSELADLDLMTVMALHGRVCRQLEREYLTNPEGADPATLDRVEELTEELDERQKYASDFD
;
A
#
# COMPACT_ATOMS: atom_id res chain seq x y z
N MET A 1 -32.85 -31.49 -24.96
CA MET A 1 -32.01 -31.30 -23.77
C MET A 1 -30.67 -30.81 -24.28
N SER A 2 -30.36 -29.54 -24.06
CA SER A 2 -29.16 -28.90 -24.61
C SER A 2 -28.06 -28.91 -23.56
N GLU A 3 -26.93 -29.54 -23.85
CA GLU A 3 -25.74 -29.54 -23.00
C GLU A 3 -24.95 -28.24 -23.20
N ILE A 4 -24.59 -27.58 -22.10
CA ILE A 4 -23.73 -26.39 -22.08
C ILE A 4 -22.29 -26.88 -22.01
N ILE A 5 -21.55 -26.71 -23.10
CA ILE A 5 -20.11 -26.94 -23.16
C ILE A 5 -19.44 -25.73 -22.50
N ILE A 6 -18.84 -25.91 -21.33
CA ILE A 6 -18.01 -24.89 -20.68
C ILE A 6 -16.64 -24.90 -21.37
N PRO A 7 -16.19 -23.80 -22.01
CA PRO A 7 -14.81 -23.71 -22.47
C PRO A 7 -13.90 -23.49 -21.26
N THR A 8 -13.16 -24.54 -20.89
CA THR A 8 -12.03 -24.46 -19.96
C THR A 8 -10.96 -23.56 -20.57
N THR A 9 -10.77 -22.36 -20.02
CA THR A 9 -9.62 -21.53 -20.34
C THR A 9 -8.35 -22.18 -19.77
N PRO A 10 -7.25 -22.21 -20.54
CA PRO A 10 -6.00 -22.79 -20.06
C PRO A 10 -5.39 -21.93 -18.95
N SER A 11 -4.91 -22.63 -17.93
CA SER A 11 -4.03 -22.20 -16.85
C SER A 11 -3.15 -21.00 -17.21
N SER A 12 -3.44 -19.84 -16.61
CA SER A 12 -2.51 -18.71 -16.59
C SER A 12 -1.32 -19.10 -15.73
N THR A 13 -0.25 -19.50 -16.40
CA THR A 13 1.13 -19.47 -15.89
C THR A 13 1.33 -18.23 -15.01
N PRO A 14 1.96 -18.33 -13.81
CA PRO A 14 2.38 -17.15 -13.07
C PRO A 14 3.37 -16.39 -13.95
N GLN A 15 2.87 -15.33 -14.58
CA GLN A 15 3.67 -14.44 -15.40
C GLN A 15 4.74 -13.86 -14.49
N SER A 16 6.00 -14.25 -14.75
CA SER A 16 7.17 -13.73 -14.05
C SER A 16 7.04 -12.21 -13.99
N ALA A 17 6.95 -11.70 -12.76
CA ALA A 17 6.86 -10.27 -12.50
C ALA A 17 7.97 -9.57 -13.29
N PRO A 18 7.67 -8.52 -14.07
CA PRO A 18 8.73 -7.67 -14.56
C PRO A 18 9.44 -7.13 -13.32
N THR A 19 10.70 -7.53 -13.15
CA THR A 19 11.62 -6.89 -12.19
C THR A 19 11.96 -5.51 -12.75
N ASP A 20 10.95 -4.66 -12.95
CA ASP A 20 11.18 -3.25 -13.23
C ASP A 20 11.46 -2.62 -11.87
N SER A 21 12.73 -2.63 -11.49
CA SER A 21 13.28 -1.90 -10.35
C SER A 21 13.21 -0.40 -10.60
N ARG A 22 12.02 0.14 -10.89
CA ARG A 22 11.79 1.57 -10.87
C ARG A 22 11.86 2.04 -9.44
N ARG A 23 13.07 2.44 -9.08
CA ARG A 23 13.33 3.33 -7.96
C ARG A 23 12.37 4.51 -8.08
N LEU A 24 11.76 4.89 -6.96
CA LEU A 24 10.94 6.08 -6.82
C LEU A 24 11.55 7.23 -7.63
N ASP A 25 10.84 7.72 -8.65
CA ASP A 25 11.30 8.90 -9.39
C ASP A 25 11.32 10.07 -8.40
N PRO A 26 12.49 10.69 -8.13
CA PRO A 26 12.58 11.81 -7.20
C PRO A 26 11.77 13.03 -7.67
N ALA A 27 11.51 13.16 -8.97
CA ALA A 27 10.71 14.25 -9.54
C ALA A 27 9.20 13.97 -9.50
N SER A 28 8.79 12.70 -9.33
CA SER A 28 7.37 12.36 -9.17
C SER A 28 6.83 12.88 -7.84
N THR A 29 5.62 13.41 -7.88
CA THR A 29 4.86 13.84 -6.71
C THR A 29 3.69 12.90 -6.40
N PHE A 30 3.66 11.73 -7.06
CA PHE A 30 2.69 10.66 -6.90
C PHE A 30 3.40 9.35 -6.54
N LEU A 31 2.68 8.42 -5.91
CA LEU A 31 3.11 7.04 -5.70
C LEU A 31 2.31 6.14 -6.62
N ALA A 32 2.94 5.65 -7.69
CA ALA A 32 2.31 4.68 -8.56
C ALA A 32 2.32 3.29 -7.88
N PRO A 33 1.32 2.43 -8.13
CA PRO A 33 1.33 1.05 -7.61
C PRO A 33 2.55 0.22 -8.05
N ALA A 34 3.19 0.64 -9.16
CA ALA A 34 4.39 0.00 -9.70
C ALA A 34 5.69 0.58 -9.12
N ASP A 35 5.63 1.67 -8.34
CA ASP A 35 6.82 2.22 -7.69
C ASP A 35 7.25 1.27 -6.57
N GLN A 36 8.53 0.88 -6.54
CA GLN A 36 9.02 0.06 -5.44
C GLN A 36 9.03 0.87 -4.14
N PHE A 37 8.27 0.40 -3.16
CA PHE A 37 8.39 0.90 -1.79
C PHE A 37 9.78 0.49 -1.23
N PRO A 38 10.48 1.38 -0.52
CA PRO A 38 11.78 1.06 0.06
C PRO A 38 11.70 -0.18 0.95
N SER A 39 12.61 -1.15 0.74
CA SER A 39 12.64 -2.38 1.55
C SER A 39 13.04 -2.09 3.00
N GLU A 40 13.89 -1.09 3.22
CA GLU A 40 14.39 -0.70 4.53
C GLU A 40 14.17 0.79 4.76
N LEU A 41 13.16 1.13 5.58
CA LEU A 41 12.85 2.51 5.94
C LEU A 41 13.95 3.15 6.81
N ALA A 42 14.67 2.34 7.58
CA ALA A 42 15.72 2.80 8.49
C ALA A 42 16.96 3.35 7.78
N ASP A 43 17.18 2.94 6.53
CA ASP A 43 18.33 3.35 5.72
C ASP A 43 18.07 4.64 4.92
N LEU A 44 16.84 5.16 4.96
CA LEU A 44 16.49 6.39 4.26
C LEU A 44 17.00 7.62 5.00
N ASP A 45 17.59 8.56 4.26
CA ASP A 45 17.88 9.87 4.82
C ASP A 45 16.59 10.65 5.13
N LEU A 46 16.70 11.62 6.04
CA LEU A 46 15.56 12.40 6.51
C LEU A 46 14.81 13.10 5.35
N MET A 47 15.53 13.61 4.35
CA MET A 47 14.94 14.31 3.21
C MET A 47 14.08 13.36 2.37
N THR A 48 14.56 12.14 2.16
CA THR A 48 13.87 11.09 1.41
C THR A 48 12.64 10.61 2.17
N VAL A 49 12.73 10.45 3.49
CA VAL A 49 11.56 10.14 4.34
C VAL A 49 10.50 11.24 4.23
N MET A 50 10.89 12.52 4.32
CA MET A 50 9.97 13.65 4.19
C MET A 50 9.31 13.71 2.81
N ALA A 51 10.07 13.44 1.75
CA ALA A 51 9.53 13.39 0.38
C ALA A 51 8.53 12.24 0.22
N LEU A 52 8.85 11.05 0.75
CA LEU A 52 7.95 9.90 0.73
C LEU A 52 6.66 10.19 1.51
N HIS A 53 6.78 10.75 2.70
CA HIS A 53 5.64 11.16 3.54
C HIS A 53 4.73 12.14 2.80
N GLY A 54 5.29 13.19 2.18
CA GLY A 54 4.51 14.16 1.41
C GLY A 54 3.73 13.53 0.24
N ARG A 55 4.31 12.54 -0.44
CA ARG A 55 3.62 11.80 -1.51
C ARG A 55 2.49 10.92 -0.97
N VAL A 56 2.71 10.23 0.16
CA VAL A 56 1.68 9.43 0.84
C VAL A 56 0.50 10.32 1.25
N CYS A 57 0.76 11.45 1.93
CA CYS A 57 -0.29 12.39 2.33
C CYS A 57 -1.10 12.87 1.14
N ARG A 58 -0.44 13.29 0.04
CA ARG A 58 -1.14 13.73 -1.16
C ARG A 58 -2.01 12.64 -1.77
N GLN A 59 -1.55 11.39 -1.78
CA GLN A 59 -2.32 10.27 -2.31
C GLN A 59 -3.58 10.03 -1.46
N LEU A 60 -3.44 10.01 -0.13
CA LEU A 60 -4.55 9.87 0.82
C LEU A 60 -5.55 11.02 0.71
N GLU A 61 -5.09 12.26 0.63
CA GLU A 61 -5.95 13.43 0.40
C GLU A 61 -6.72 13.30 -0.91
N ARG A 62 -6.07 12.83 -1.97
CA ARG A 62 -6.74 12.64 -3.27
C ARG A 62 -7.80 11.55 -3.18
N GLU A 63 -7.53 10.44 -2.51
CA GLU A 63 -8.50 9.37 -2.28
C GLU A 63 -9.70 9.87 -1.46
N TYR A 64 -9.46 10.61 -0.38
CA TYR A 64 -10.52 11.20 0.44
C TYR A 64 -11.39 12.20 -0.34
N LEU A 65 -10.77 13.03 -1.20
CA LEU A 65 -11.49 14.05 -1.98
C LEU A 65 -12.21 13.49 -3.20
N THR A 66 -11.76 12.36 -3.75
CA THR A 66 -12.25 11.86 -5.05
C THR A 66 -13.03 10.56 -4.96
N ASN A 67 -12.97 9.83 -3.83
CA ASN A 67 -13.77 8.63 -3.62
C ASN A 67 -14.98 8.92 -2.70
N PRO A 68 -16.20 9.08 -3.25
CA PRO A 68 -17.40 9.32 -2.46
C PRO A 68 -17.83 8.11 -1.60
N GLU A 69 -17.33 6.91 -1.92
CA GLU A 69 -17.57 5.67 -1.15
C GLU A 69 -16.63 5.55 0.06
N GLY A 70 -15.65 6.47 0.22
CA GLY A 70 -14.67 6.44 1.31
C GLY A 70 -13.39 5.67 0.97
N ALA A 71 -12.61 5.30 1.99
CA ALA A 71 -11.44 4.44 1.79
C ALA A 71 -11.86 3.03 1.36
N ASP A 72 -11.01 2.32 0.62
CA ASP A 72 -11.25 0.91 0.28
C ASP A 72 -11.40 0.05 1.56
N PRO A 73 -12.31 -0.94 1.61
CA PRO A 73 -12.48 -1.79 2.79
C PRO A 73 -11.19 -2.42 3.30
N ALA A 74 -10.28 -2.86 2.42
CA ALA A 74 -9.01 -3.44 2.84
C ALA A 74 -8.10 -2.42 3.55
N THR A 75 -8.19 -1.14 3.17
CA THR A 75 -7.50 -0.05 3.87
C THR A 75 -8.08 0.16 5.26
N LEU A 76 -9.40 0.06 5.42
CA LEU A 76 -10.07 0.19 6.73
C LEU A 76 -9.70 -0.96 7.67
N ASP A 77 -9.75 -2.20 7.18
CA ASP A 77 -9.35 -3.38 7.96
C ASP A 77 -7.90 -3.24 8.45
N ARG A 78 -6.99 -2.80 7.56
CA ARG A 78 -5.59 -2.60 7.92
C ARG A 78 -5.39 -1.49 8.96
N VAL A 79 -6.22 -0.45 8.91
CA VAL A 79 -6.19 0.63 9.91
C VAL A 79 -6.63 0.09 11.28
N GLU A 80 -7.67 -0.72 11.36
CA GLU A 80 -8.14 -1.34 12.60
C GLU A 80 -7.03 -2.18 13.25
N GLU A 81 -6.41 -3.09 12.49
CA GLU A 81 -5.29 -3.91 12.96
C GLU A 81 -4.12 -3.07 13.51
N LEU A 82 -3.76 -2.00 12.78
CA LEU A 82 -2.66 -1.12 13.19
C LEU A 82 -3.01 -0.32 14.44
N THR A 83 -4.26 0.13 14.58
CA THR A 83 -4.72 0.82 15.77
C THR A 83 -4.64 -0.09 16.99
N GLU A 84 -5.11 -1.33 16.88
CA GLU A 84 -5.01 -2.31 17.96
C GLU A 84 -3.55 -2.54 18.39
N GLU A 85 -2.66 -2.78 17.43
CA GLU A 85 -1.23 -2.99 17.70
C GLU A 85 -0.57 -1.78 18.38
N LEU A 86 -0.85 -0.56 17.89
CA LEU A 86 -0.27 0.65 18.46
C LEU A 86 -0.81 0.95 19.86
N ASP A 87 -2.09 0.70 20.10
CA ASP A 87 -2.71 0.83 21.42
C ASP A 87 -2.10 -0.16 22.42
N GLU A 88 -1.83 -1.39 22.01
CA GLU A 88 -1.12 -2.37 22.82
C GLU A 88 0.30 -1.89 23.15
N ARG A 89 1.07 -1.46 22.15
CA ARG A 89 2.42 -0.91 22.36
C ARG A 89 2.41 0.30 23.31
N GLN A 90 1.42 1.17 23.19
CA GLN A 90 1.27 2.32 24.08
C GLN A 90 1.00 1.90 25.52
N LYS A 91 0.13 0.90 25.75
CA LYS A 91 -0.11 0.33 27.08
C LYS A 91 1.17 -0.24 27.68
N TYR A 92 1.91 -1.05 26.91
CA TYR A 92 3.18 -1.60 27.38
C TYR A 92 4.25 -0.53 27.61
N ALA A 93 4.27 0.55 26.82
CA ALA A 93 5.19 1.66 27.04
C ALA A 93 4.85 2.46 28.32
N SER A 94 3.56 2.55 28.67
CA SER A 94 3.10 3.22 29.90
C SER A 94 3.26 2.39 31.17
N ASP A 95 3.44 1.06 31.07
CA ASP A 95 3.65 0.18 32.23
C ASP A 95 5.08 0.26 32.81
N PHE A 96 6.00 0.95 32.14
CA PHE A 96 7.41 1.08 32.52
C PHE A 96 7.81 2.51 32.99
N ASP A 97 6.84 3.40 33.20
CA ASP A 97 7.01 4.73 33.82
C ASP A 97 6.47 4.73 35.27
#